data_AF-A0A3C0VV97-F1
#
_entry.id   AF-A0A3C0VV97-F1
#
_cell.length_a   1.000
_cell.length_b   1.000
_cell.length_c   1.000
_cell.angle_alpha   90.00
_cell.angle_beta   90.00
_cell.angle_gamma   90.00
#
_symmetry.space_group_name_H-M   'P 1'
#
loop_
_entity.id
_entity.type
_entity.pdbx_description
1 polymer ?
#
loop_
_entity_poly.entity_id
_entity_poly.type
_entity_poly.pdbx_seq_one_letter_code
_entity_poly.pdbx_strand_id
1 'polypeptide(L)'
;MPEKTTSSPTNNNRKKSSKKKTRYNPLLLPCAVLFLSTIVCLVLCIITSAKLGKADEKLDKLKTKAEATDNVTLSPDELDGLISSASANASLLGKEEVKAQIVEMMSVPNPNEAEMLRTMFPEKIVYLAPDGYHFDDISDNIPKNDFKKDSFSKDDDGYVVFNGDNKEDFLAGIDVSAHQGTIDWEKVAEGGNIKFAMIRTGFRGYGSGKMVADEEFENNVKGALENNIDVGVYFFSQATSKDEMQEEIDFVLETIAPYKINCPVVIDIEKVDDSSARGNTISKEERTEYVKLFCDQVKEKGYTPMIYGNTYSLFAMLNMDELAEYDVWYAFYSSYIYYPYKVRMWQYSEKFEVPGIDGKVDMNVIIPN
;
A
#
# COMPACT_ATOMS: atom_id res chain seq x y z
N MET A 1 -27.64 -52.31 66.86
CA MET A 1 -29.03 -52.30 67.35
C MET A 1 -29.22 -51.06 68.21
N PRO A 2 -30.35 -50.34 68.10
CA PRO A 2 -31.52 -50.59 67.25
C PRO A 2 -31.48 -49.68 65.98
N GLU A 3 -31.93 -50.09 64.78
CA GLU A 3 -33.29 -50.53 64.38
C GLU A 3 -34.35 -49.44 64.65
N LYS A 4 -35.32 -49.11 63.80
CA LYS A 4 -35.79 -49.63 62.52
C LYS A 4 -36.89 -48.66 62.01
N THR A 5 -36.94 -48.47 60.70
CA THR A 5 -38.13 -48.44 59.81
C THR A 5 -39.47 -47.83 60.25
N THR A 6 -40.06 -47.02 59.36
CA THR A 6 -41.36 -47.28 58.65
C THR A 6 -41.52 -46.23 57.54
N SER A 7 -41.32 -46.56 56.26
CA SER A 7 -42.27 -47.14 55.28
C SER A 7 -43.06 -46.10 54.47
N SER A 8 -42.75 -46.03 53.16
CA SER A 8 -43.54 -45.38 52.11
C SER A 8 -44.93 -46.02 51.94
N PRO A 9 -45.81 -45.35 51.17
CA PRO A 9 -46.32 -46.06 50.00
C PRO A 9 -46.28 -45.23 48.72
N THR A 10 -45.78 -45.88 47.68
CA THR A 10 -45.96 -45.56 46.26
C THR A 10 -47.44 -45.41 45.91
N ASN A 11 -47.80 -44.41 45.11
CA ASN A 11 -48.95 -44.54 44.22
C ASN A 11 -48.61 -44.05 42.81
N ASN A 12 -48.69 -45.01 41.90
CA ASN A 12 -48.39 -44.91 40.48
C ASN A 12 -49.74 -44.79 39.77
N ASN A 13 -50.04 -43.64 39.18
CA ASN A 13 -51.23 -43.49 38.33
C ASN A 13 -50.89 -42.80 37.01
N ARG A 14 -50.63 -43.64 36.00
CA ARG A 14 -50.88 -43.34 34.59
C ARG A 14 -52.35 -42.93 34.42
N LYS A 15 -52.63 -41.80 33.76
CA LYS A 15 -53.52 -41.75 32.58
C LYS A 15 -53.70 -40.35 31.97
N LYS A 16 -53.62 -40.39 30.63
CA LYS A 16 -54.35 -39.64 29.60
C LYS A 16 -53.94 -38.21 29.29
N SER A 17 -53.31 -38.09 28.12
CA SER A 17 -53.20 -36.88 27.32
C SER A 17 -54.55 -36.18 27.15
N SER A 18 -54.60 -34.88 27.43
CA SER A 18 -55.54 -34.00 26.75
C SER A 18 -54.72 -32.92 26.06
N LYS A 19 -54.69 -32.95 24.73
CA LYS A 19 -54.15 -31.86 23.93
C LYS A 19 -55.06 -30.64 24.13
N LYS A 20 -54.67 -29.69 24.99
CA LYS A 20 -55.24 -28.34 24.95
C LYS A 20 -54.73 -27.68 23.67
N LYS A 21 -55.62 -27.52 22.69
CA LYS A 21 -55.40 -26.62 21.54
C LYS A 21 -55.37 -25.19 22.08
N THR A 22 -54.18 -24.65 22.33
CA THR A 22 -54.00 -23.21 22.52
C THR A 22 -54.27 -22.55 21.17
N ARG A 23 -55.34 -21.75 21.08
CA ARG A 23 -55.62 -20.94 19.88
C ARG A 23 -54.49 -19.92 19.72
N TYR A 24 -53.61 -20.17 18.74
CA TYR A 24 -52.66 -19.18 18.25
C TYR A 24 -53.47 -18.06 17.58
N ASN A 25 -53.32 -16.83 18.05
CA ASN A 25 -53.86 -15.66 17.35
C ASN A 25 -52.75 -15.14 16.42
N PRO A 26 -52.85 -15.29 15.09
CA PRO A 26 -51.74 -15.08 14.15
C PRO A 26 -51.34 -13.61 13.98
N LEU A 27 -51.98 -12.69 14.71
CA LEU A 27 -51.75 -11.24 14.65
C LEU A 27 -50.95 -10.66 15.83
N LEU A 28 -50.57 -11.45 16.85
CA LEU A 28 -49.83 -10.93 18.02
C LEU A 28 -48.29 -11.03 17.89
N LEU A 29 -47.77 -11.88 17.02
CA LEU A 29 -46.32 -11.98 16.75
C LEU A 29 -45.78 -10.89 15.78
N PRO A 30 -46.53 -10.42 14.75
CA PRO A 30 -46.05 -9.35 13.86
C PRO A 30 -45.92 -7.98 14.55
N CYS A 31 -46.78 -7.69 15.53
CA CYS A 31 -46.76 -6.39 16.22
C CYS A 31 -45.60 -6.23 17.20
N ALA A 32 -45.12 -7.33 17.81
CA ALA A 32 -43.94 -7.30 18.69
C ALA A 32 -42.62 -7.13 17.91
N VAL A 33 -42.55 -7.68 16.69
CA VAL A 33 -41.38 -7.53 15.80
C VAL A 33 -41.29 -6.13 15.20
N LEU A 34 -42.43 -5.50 14.89
CA LEU A 34 -42.48 -4.10 14.40
C LEU A 34 -42.15 -3.05 15.49
N PHE A 35 -42.39 -3.36 16.76
CA PHE A 35 -42.02 -2.47 17.88
C PHE A 35 -40.53 -2.56 18.25
N LEU A 36 -39.89 -3.72 18.07
CA LEU A 36 -38.44 -3.85 18.25
C LEU A 36 -37.65 -3.23 17.07
N SER A 37 -38.14 -3.35 15.84
CA SER A 37 -37.46 -2.77 14.67
C SER A 37 -37.47 -1.24 14.69
N THR A 38 -38.53 -0.62 15.22
CA THR A 38 -38.64 0.84 15.33
C THR A 38 -37.74 1.41 16.43
N ILE A 39 -37.57 0.72 17.56
CA ILE A 39 -36.64 1.11 18.63
C ILE A 39 -35.18 0.96 18.17
N VAL A 40 -34.85 -0.11 17.44
CA VAL A 40 -33.51 -0.32 16.87
C VAL A 40 -33.19 0.74 15.80
N CYS A 41 -34.17 1.11 14.95
CA CYS A 41 -34.00 2.23 14.02
C CYS A 41 -33.83 3.58 14.73
N LEU A 42 -34.54 3.84 15.83
CA LEU A 42 -34.36 5.08 16.61
C LEU A 42 -32.99 5.14 17.28
N VAL A 43 -32.49 4.03 17.82
CA VAL A 43 -31.15 3.96 18.42
C VAL A 43 -30.07 4.09 17.36
N LEU A 44 -30.24 3.47 16.18
CA LEU A 44 -29.34 3.65 15.03
C LEU A 44 -29.35 5.10 14.53
N CYS A 45 -30.54 5.72 14.42
CA CYS A 45 -30.69 7.14 14.07
C CYS A 45 -29.99 8.05 15.10
N ILE A 46 -30.14 7.79 16.40
CA ILE A 46 -29.48 8.56 17.46
C ILE A 46 -27.95 8.37 17.41
N ILE A 47 -27.46 7.16 17.13
CA ILE A 47 -26.03 6.88 16.97
C ILE A 47 -25.47 7.56 15.72
N THR A 48 -26.20 7.57 14.60
CA THR A 48 -25.80 8.30 13.38
C THR A 48 -25.85 9.80 13.60
N SER A 49 -26.86 10.34 14.28
CA SER A 49 -26.94 11.78 14.61
C SER A 49 -25.88 12.21 15.61
N ALA A 50 -25.52 11.35 16.58
CA ALA A 50 -24.43 11.61 17.53
C ALA A 50 -23.03 11.48 16.87
N LYS A 51 -22.88 10.65 15.83
CA LYS A 51 -21.65 10.57 15.03
C LYS A 51 -21.54 11.73 14.03
N LEU A 52 -22.64 12.18 13.43
CA LEU A 52 -22.69 13.42 12.64
C LEU A 52 -22.36 14.63 13.51
N GLY A 53 -22.94 14.75 14.71
CA GLY A 53 -22.61 15.84 15.63
C GLY A 53 -21.14 15.86 16.07
N LYS A 54 -20.48 14.70 16.17
CA LYS A 54 -19.04 14.60 16.42
C LYS A 54 -18.19 14.91 15.18
N ALA A 55 -18.70 14.62 13.98
CA ALA A 55 -18.07 15.00 12.73
C ALA A 55 -18.20 16.51 12.49
N ASP A 56 -19.34 17.11 12.82
CA ASP A 56 -19.58 18.56 12.81
C ASP A 56 -18.69 19.26 13.85
N GLU A 57 -18.53 18.71 15.06
CA GLU A 57 -17.61 19.25 16.07
C GLU A 57 -16.14 19.14 15.63
N LYS A 58 -15.78 18.06 14.91
CA LYS A 58 -14.43 17.87 14.34
C LYS A 58 -14.20 18.80 13.15
N LEU A 59 -15.23 19.06 12.34
CA LEU A 59 -15.24 20.02 11.23
C LEU A 59 -15.14 21.45 11.75
N ASP A 60 -15.83 21.80 12.84
CA ASP A 60 -15.74 23.12 13.48
C ASP A 60 -14.34 23.33 14.08
N LYS A 61 -13.77 22.31 14.73
CA LYS A 61 -12.38 22.35 15.20
C LYS A 61 -11.37 22.47 14.04
N LEU A 62 -11.65 21.86 12.90
CA LEU A 62 -10.83 22.00 11.68
C LEU A 62 -10.98 23.39 11.05
N LYS A 63 -12.20 23.98 11.05
CA LYS A 63 -12.46 25.36 10.64
C LYS A 63 -11.72 26.36 11.52
N THR A 64 -11.84 26.25 12.85
CA THR A 64 -11.12 27.13 13.79
C THR A 64 -9.60 26.97 13.70
N LYS A 65 -9.11 25.78 13.33
CA LYS A 65 -7.67 25.53 13.12
C LYS A 65 -7.19 26.08 11.78
N ALA A 66 -8.01 26.03 10.73
CA ALA A 66 -7.73 26.64 9.43
C ALA A 66 -7.76 28.18 9.49
N GLU A 67 -8.65 28.77 10.29
CA GLU A 67 -8.70 30.22 10.57
C GLU A 67 -7.50 30.74 11.39
N ALA A 68 -6.79 29.85 12.10
CA ALA A 68 -5.69 30.19 13.00
C ALA A 68 -4.29 30.06 12.35
N THR A 69 -4.20 29.57 11.12
CA THR A 69 -2.94 29.47 10.37
C THR A 69 -3.03 30.30 9.10
N ASP A 70 -2.31 31.42 9.08
CA ASP A 70 -2.04 32.19 7.87
C ASP A 70 -1.30 31.30 6.87
N ASN A 71 -2.03 30.65 5.94
CA ASN A 71 -1.72 30.55 4.51
C ASN A 71 -2.70 29.59 3.79
N VAL A 72 -3.18 30.07 2.63
CA VAL A 72 -4.06 29.44 1.62
C VAL A 72 -5.57 29.57 1.89
N THR A 73 -6.15 30.64 1.34
CA THR A 73 -7.58 30.92 1.28
C THR A 73 -8.20 30.20 0.07
N LEU A 74 -8.96 29.11 0.29
CA LEU A 74 -9.98 28.67 -0.67
C LEU A 74 -11.23 29.51 -0.44
N SER A 75 -11.83 30.03 -1.52
CA SER A 75 -13.05 30.81 -1.40
C SER A 75 -14.23 29.92 -0.97
N PRO A 76 -15.25 30.45 -0.27
CA PRO A 76 -16.44 29.69 0.13
C PRO A 76 -17.12 28.97 -1.04
N ASP A 77 -17.08 29.56 -2.23
CA ASP A 77 -17.70 29.02 -3.44
C ASP A 77 -16.92 27.81 -4.00
N GLU A 78 -15.59 27.78 -3.84
CA GLU A 78 -14.74 26.64 -4.24
C GLU A 78 -14.92 25.44 -3.29
N LEU A 79 -15.09 25.72 -1.99
CA LEU A 79 -15.37 24.70 -0.99
C LEU A 79 -16.77 24.10 -1.17
N ASP A 80 -17.80 24.93 -1.43
CA ASP A 80 -19.16 24.46 -1.72
C ASP A 80 -19.23 23.73 -3.07
N GLY A 81 -18.40 24.10 -4.04
CA GLY A 81 -18.22 23.38 -5.30
C GLY A 81 -17.64 21.97 -5.12
N LEU A 82 -16.62 21.83 -4.26
CA LEU A 82 -16.01 20.55 -3.87
C LEU A 82 -16.96 19.66 -3.07
N ILE A 83 -17.75 20.23 -2.16
CA ILE A 83 -18.75 19.50 -1.38
C ILE A 83 -19.91 19.04 -2.28
N SER A 84 -20.31 19.89 -3.24
CA SER A 84 -21.36 19.57 -4.22
C SER A 84 -20.91 18.51 -5.22
N SER A 85 -19.64 18.52 -5.67
CA SER A 85 -19.09 17.50 -6.55
C SER A 85 -18.91 16.15 -5.83
N ALA A 86 -18.44 16.16 -4.57
CA ALA A 86 -18.39 14.97 -3.72
C ALA A 86 -19.79 14.38 -3.46
N SER A 87 -20.79 15.24 -3.26
CA SER A 87 -22.20 14.82 -3.11
C SER A 87 -22.83 14.33 -4.42
N ALA A 88 -22.41 14.87 -5.57
CA ALA A 88 -22.85 14.45 -6.90
C ALA A 88 -22.20 13.12 -7.33
N ASN A 89 -20.93 12.88 -7.01
CA ASN A 89 -20.26 11.59 -7.22
C ASN A 89 -20.86 10.49 -6.32
N ALA A 90 -21.24 10.84 -5.08
CA ALA A 90 -22.05 9.97 -4.23
C ALA A 90 -23.48 9.70 -4.77
N SER A 91 -23.92 10.42 -5.81
CA SER A 91 -25.17 10.16 -6.53
C SER A 91 -25.00 9.30 -7.79
N LEU A 92 -23.78 9.18 -8.32
CA LEU A 92 -23.44 8.39 -9.51
C LEU A 92 -23.09 6.93 -9.20
N LEU A 93 -22.60 6.66 -7.99
CA LEU A 93 -22.49 5.31 -7.44
C LEU A 93 -23.74 5.06 -6.57
N GLY A 94 -24.51 4.02 -6.89
CA GLY A 94 -25.77 3.74 -6.19
C GLY A 94 -25.58 3.74 -4.68
N LYS A 95 -26.45 4.46 -3.95
CA LYS A 95 -26.37 4.68 -2.47
C LYS A 95 -26.17 3.41 -1.65
N GLU A 96 -26.54 2.23 -2.16
CA GLU A 96 -26.35 0.94 -1.48
C GLU A 96 -24.94 0.37 -1.65
N GLU A 97 -24.24 0.68 -2.74
CA GLU A 97 -22.89 0.18 -3.05
C GLU A 97 -21.82 0.98 -2.33
N VAL A 98 -21.95 2.32 -2.30
CA VAL A 98 -21.15 3.22 -1.46
C VAL A 98 -21.33 2.88 0.02
N LYS A 99 -22.56 2.57 0.43
CA LYS A 99 -22.89 2.18 1.81
C LYS A 99 -22.33 0.80 2.15
N ALA A 100 -22.33 -0.16 1.24
CA ALA A 100 -21.70 -1.46 1.44
C ALA A 100 -20.18 -1.31 1.63
N GLN A 101 -19.53 -0.52 0.78
CA GLN A 101 -18.09 -0.23 0.89
C GLN A 101 -17.76 0.48 2.21
N ILE A 102 -18.49 1.54 2.58
CA ILE A 102 -18.28 2.24 3.86
C ILE A 102 -18.51 1.31 5.07
N VAL A 103 -19.49 0.41 5.02
CA VAL A 103 -19.77 -0.57 6.09
C VAL A 103 -18.66 -1.62 6.20
N GLU A 104 -18.16 -2.12 5.07
CA GLU A 104 -17.01 -3.03 5.01
C GLU A 104 -15.75 -2.37 5.59
N MET A 105 -15.47 -1.13 5.19
CA MET A 105 -14.30 -0.35 5.62
C MET A 105 -14.34 0.02 7.11
N MET A 106 -15.52 0.30 7.66
CA MET A 106 -15.71 0.50 9.11
C MET A 106 -15.64 -0.80 9.93
N SER A 107 -15.68 -1.95 9.27
CA SER A 107 -15.54 -3.26 9.91
C SER A 107 -14.08 -3.71 10.01
N VAL A 108 -13.16 -3.03 9.32
CA VAL A 108 -11.71 -3.22 9.46
C VAL A 108 -11.23 -2.53 10.75
N PRO A 109 -10.46 -3.21 11.62
CA PRO A 109 -9.87 -2.57 12.79
C PRO A 109 -8.87 -1.49 12.35
N ASN A 110 -9.22 -0.20 12.52
CA ASN A 110 -8.43 0.99 12.17
C ASN A 110 -8.15 1.17 10.66
N PRO A 111 -9.17 1.47 9.81
CA PRO A 111 -8.90 1.82 8.43
C PRO A 111 -8.04 3.10 8.39
N ASN A 112 -6.91 3.04 7.69
CA ASN A 112 -6.10 4.23 7.47
C ASN A 112 -6.90 5.22 6.61
N GLU A 113 -6.94 6.49 6.99
CA GLU A 113 -7.69 7.55 6.29
C GLU A 113 -7.36 7.60 4.79
N ALA A 114 -6.10 7.36 4.42
CA ALA A 114 -5.68 7.25 3.03
C ALA A 114 -6.41 6.13 2.26
N GLU A 115 -6.61 4.96 2.86
CA GLU A 115 -7.32 3.85 2.22
C GLU A 115 -8.81 4.17 2.05
N MET A 116 -9.39 4.90 3.00
CA MET A 116 -10.75 5.38 2.88
C MET A 116 -10.93 6.30 1.68
N LEU A 117 -10.06 7.31 1.56
CA LEU A 117 -10.10 8.26 0.46
C LEU A 117 -9.89 7.57 -0.89
N ARG A 118 -8.95 6.62 -1.00
CA ARG A 118 -8.72 5.86 -2.24
C ARG A 118 -9.93 5.06 -2.71
N THR A 119 -10.74 4.56 -1.78
CA THR A 119 -11.95 3.81 -2.13
C THR A 119 -13.11 4.74 -2.46
N MET A 120 -13.18 5.93 -1.85
CA MET A 120 -14.22 6.93 -2.16
C MET A 120 -13.99 7.65 -3.48
N PHE A 121 -12.72 7.76 -3.92
CA PHE A 121 -12.31 8.45 -5.15
C PHE A 121 -11.48 7.51 -6.04
N PRO A 122 -12.06 6.39 -6.54
CA PRO A 122 -11.34 5.40 -7.33
C PRO A 122 -10.84 5.94 -8.68
N GLU A 123 -11.39 7.05 -9.15
CA GLU A 123 -10.96 7.77 -10.36
C GLU A 123 -9.77 8.71 -10.14
N LYS A 124 -9.28 8.82 -8.89
CA LYS A 124 -8.19 9.71 -8.50
C LYS A 124 -7.02 8.95 -7.92
N ILE A 125 -5.85 9.53 -8.10
CA ILE A 125 -4.65 9.17 -7.36
C ILE A 125 -4.63 9.96 -6.06
N VAL A 126 -4.62 9.25 -4.92
CA VAL A 126 -4.69 9.82 -3.58
C VAL A 126 -3.43 9.50 -2.80
N TYR A 127 -2.75 10.56 -2.36
CA TYR A 127 -1.55 10.49 -1.54
C TYR A 127 -1.51 11.60 -0.49
N LEU A 128 -0.71 11.37 0.54
CA LEU A 128 -0.46 12.32 1.62
C LEU A 128 0.84 13.07 1.33
N ALA A 129 0.78 14.40 1.31
CA ALA A 129 1.88 15.33 1.23
C ALA A 129 2.02 16.14 2.54
N PRO A 130 3.09 16.94 2.73
CA PRO A 130 3.27 17.74 3.95
C PRO A 130 2.11 18.70 4.28
N ASP A 131 1.38 19.16 3.27
CA ASP A 131 0.25 20.09 3.36
C ASP A 131 -1.12 19.40 3.39
N GLY A 132 -1.19 18.07 3.21
CA GLY A 132 -2.43 17.30 3.33
C GLY A 132 -2.60 16.25 2.24
N TYR A 133 -3.85 15.80 2.05
CA TYR A 133 -4.19 14.84 1.00
C TYR A 133 -4.36 15.53 -0.35
N HIS A 134 -3.74 14.96 -1.39
CA HIS A 134 -3.85 15.39 -2.78
C HIS A 134 -4.64 14.38 -3.61
N PHE A 135 -5.28 14.87 -4.66
CA PHE A 135 -6.18 14.12 -5.54
C PHE A 135 -5.82 14.43 -7.00
N ASP A 136 -4.89 13.66 -7.55
CA ASP A 136 -4.44 13.86 -8.92
C ASP A 136 -5.30 13.03 -9.88
N ASP A 137 -5.48 13.54 -11.11
CA ASP A 137 -6.16 12.80 -12.17
C ASP A 137 -5.31 11.60 -12.62
N ILE A 138 -5.98 10.47 -12.87
CA ILE A 138 -5.36 9.34 -13.56
C ILE A 138 -5.21 9.72 -15.03
N SER A 139 -3.98 9.88 -15.50
CA SER A 139 -3.65 10.15 -16.90
C SER A 139 -4.07 9.00 -17.80
N ASP A 140 -4.59 9.35 -18.98
CA ASP A 140 -4.87 8.39 -20.05
C ASP A 140 -3.67 8.14 -20.97
N ASN A 141 -2.58 8.90 -20.83
CA ASN A 141 -1.38 8.76 -21.65
C ASN A 141 -0.45 7.66 -21.17
N ILE A 142 -0.60 7.22 -19.91
CA ILE A 142 0.25 6.20 -19.30
C ILE A 142 -0.48 4.85 -19.37
N PRO A 143 0.17 3.78 -19.87
CA PRO A 143 -0.42 2.45 -19.92
C PRO A 143 -0.92 1.99 -18.54
N LYS A 144 -2.20 1.61 -18.45
CA LYS A 144 -2.84 1.15 -17.21
C LYS A 144 -2.54 -0.33 -16.94
N ASN A 145 -2.54 -0.74 -15.68
CA ASN A 145 -2.60 -2.16 -15.32
C ASN A 145 -4.05 -2.59 -15.10
N ASP A 146 -4.29 -3.90 -15.13
CA ASP A 146 -5.61 -4.49 -14.95
C ASP A 146 -5.76 -5.22 -13.60
N PHE A 147 -4.85 -4.97 -12.64
CA PHE A 147 -4.87 -5.63 -11.34
C PHE A 147 -6.04 -5.13 -10.47
N LYS A 148 -6.80 -6.08 -9.97
CA LYS A 148 -7.85 -5.91 -8.96
C LYS A 148 -7.31 -6.20 -7.55
N LYS A 149 -8.05 -5.78 -6.52
CA LYS A 149 -7.69 -6.03 -5.10
C LYS A 149 -7.48 -7.50 -4.76
N ASP A 150 -8.14 -8.41 -5.47
CA ASP A 150 -8.06 -9.86 -5.30
C ASP A 150 -7.10 -10.55 -6.29
N SER A 151 -6.32 -9.79 -7.06
CA SER A 151 -5.33 -10.36 -8.00
C SER A 151 -4.18 -11.06 -7.29
N PHE A 152 -3.94 -10.70 -6.03
CA PHE A 152 -2.85 -11.22 -5.22
C PHE A 152 -3.39 -11.80 -3.92
N SER A 153 -2.73 -12.84 -3.43
CA SER A 153 -2.92 -13.39 -2.09
C SER A 153 -1.56 -13.56 -1.41
N LYS A 154 -1.58 -13.93 -0.13
CA LYS A 154 -0.37 -14.38 0.57
C LYS A 154 -0.46 -15.89 0.77
N ASP A 155 0.64 -16.59 0.55
CA ASP A 155 0.75 -18.00 0.93
C ASP A 155 0.96 -18.18 2.44
N ASP A 156 1.10 -19.43 2.87
CA ASP A 156 1.28 -19.80 4.29
C ASP A 156 2.57 -19.22 4.90
N ASP A 157 3.57 -18.95 4.06
CA ASP A 157 4.86 -18.36 4.46
C ASP A 157 4.85 -16.83 4.36
N GLY A 158 3.78 -16.25 3.81
CA GLY A 158 3.55 -14.81 3.72
C GLY A 158 4.01 -14.16 2.42
N TYR A 159 4.51 -14.93 1.45
CA TYR A 159 4.90 -14.42 0.13
C TYR A 159 3.66 -14.02 -0.67
N VAL A 160 3.78 -12.94 -1.44
CA VAL A 160 2.75 -12.54 -2.39
C VAL A 160 2.72 -13.50 -3.57
N VAL A 161 1.53 -14.02 -3.87
CA VAL A 161 1.26 -14.93 -4.99
C VAL A 161 0.18 -14.32 -5.89
N PHE A 162 0.41 -14.36 -7.21
CA PHE A 162 -0.60 -13.96 -8.18
C PHE A 162 -1.67 -15.05 -8.35
N ASN A 163 -2.95 -14.65 -8.33
CA ASN A 163 -4.10 -15.56 -8.36
C ASN A 163 -4.58 -15.90 -9.78
N GLY A 164 -3.97 -15.35 -10.83
CA GLY A 164 -4.33 -15.60 -12.23
C GLY A 164 -3.55 -16.74 -12.89
N ASP A 165 -3.81 -16.93 -14.18
CA ASP A 165 -3.01 -17.80 -15.03
C ASP A 165 -1.56 -17.29 -15.11
N ASN A 166 -0.59 -18.18 -15.29
CA ASN A 166 0.84 -17.84 -15.35
C ASN A 166 1.44 -17.27 -14.05
N LYS A 167 0.90 -17.66 -12.89
CA LYS A 167 1.47 -17.30 -11.58
C LYS A 167 2.98 -17.58 -11.44
N GLU A 168 3.50 -18.58 -12.15
CA GLU A 168 4.93 -18.97 -12.14
C GLU A 168 5.83 -17.94 -12.83
N ASP A 169 5.27 -17.04 -13.65
CA ASP A 169 6.01 -15.97 -14.31
C ASP A 169 6.25 -14.76 -13.37
N PHE A 170 5.59 -14.74 -12.20
CA PHE A 170 5.82 -13.75 -11.14
C PHE A 170 6.97 -14.24 -10.27
N LEU A 171 8.08 -13.52 -10.30
CA LEU A 171 9.29 -13.92 -9.59
C LEU A 171 9.38 -13.17 -8.28
N ALA A 172 9.55 -13.87 -7.17
CA ALA A 172 9.83 -13.25 -5.88
C ALA A 172 11.32 -12.91 -5.76
N GLY A 173 11.62 -11.81 -5.07
CA GLY A 173 12.98 -11.37 -4.83
C GLY A 173 13.09 -10.47 -3.62
N ILE A 174 14.31 -10.04 -3.35
CA ILE A 174 14.65 -9.14 -2.24
C ILE A 174 15.36 -7.90 -2.77
N ASP A 175 15.38 -6.84 -1.97
CA ASP A 175 16.33 -5.76 -2.16
C ASP A 175 17.19 -5.57 -0.91
N VAL A 176 18.50 -5.37 -1.13
CA VAL A 176 19.51 -5.43 -0.08
C VAL A 176 20.59 -4.38 -0.25
N SER A 177 21.20 -4.03 0.87
CA SER A 177 22.29 -3.07 0.98
C SER A 177 23.17 -3.42 2.18
N ALA A 178 24.12 -2.55 2.52
CA ALA A 178 24.87 -2.65 3.78
C ALA A 178 23.97 -2.71 5.04
N HIS A 179 22.68 -2.33 4.97
CA HIS A 179 21.75 -2.45 6.09
C HIS A 179 21.46 -3.90 6.51
N GLN A 180 21.58 -4.85 5.59
CA GLN A 180 21.42 -6.27 5.87
C GLN A 180 22.71 -6.95 6.37
N GLY A 181 23.83 -6.22 6.36
CA GLY A 181 25.14 -6.75 6.73
C GLY A 181 25.58 -7.90 5.81
N THR A 182 26.34 -8.84 6.37
CA THR A 182 26.80 -10.03 5.64
C THR A 182 25.66 -11.03 5.45
N ILE A 183 25.39 -11.40 4.21
CA ILE A 183 24.33 -12.34 3.82
C ILE A 183 24.91 -13.72 3.51
N ASP A 184 24.29 -14.77 4.04
CA ASP A 184 24.53 -16.16 3.66
C ASP A 184 23.67 -16.51 2.44
N TRP A 185 24.21 -16.22 1.26
CA TRP A 185 23.52 -16.39 -0.02
C TRP A 185 23.21 -17.85 -0.39
N GLU A 186 23.97 -18.81 0.16
CA GLU A 186 23.68 -20.24 -0.01
C GLU A 186 22.36 -20.58 0.68
N LYS A 187 22.18 -20.13 1.93
CA LYS A 187 20.90 -20.30 2.64
C LYS A 187 19.73 -19.57 1.99
N VAL A 188 19.95 -18.37 1.45
CA VAL A 188 18.92 -17.64 0.71
C VAL A 188 18.46 -18.47 -0.50
N ALA A 189 19.40 -19.06 -1.25
CA ALA A 189 19.10 -19.88 -2.41
C ALA A 189 18.46 -21.24 -2.05
N GLU A 190 18.88 -21.86 -0.93
CA GLU A 190 18.29 -23.10 -0.42
C GLU A 190 16.78 -22.98 -0.14
N GLY A 191 16.33 -21.78 0.25
CA GLY A 191 14.90 -21.49 0.44
C GLY A 191 14.07 -21.60 -0.85
N GLY A 192 14.71 -21.48 -2.02
CA GLY A 192 14.10 -21.73 -3.33
C GLY A 192 13.13 -20.65 -3.84
N ASN A 193 12.66 -19.74 -2.99
CA ASN A 193 11.65 -18.73 -3.35
C ASN A 193 12.27 -17.45 -3.95
N ILE A 194 13.49 -17.08 -3.53
CA ILE A 194 14.16 -15.85 -3.99
C ILE A 194 14.83 -16.12 -5.34
N LYS A 195 14.36 -15.44 -6.39
CA LYS A 195 14.83 -15.59 -7.78
C LYS A 195 15.73 -14.46 -8.23
N PHE A 196 15.58 -13.28 -7.63
CA PHE A 196 16.41 -12.11 -7.92
C PHE A 196 16.71 -11.30 -6.66
N ALA A 197 17.74 -10.46 -6.74
CA ALA A 197 18.09 -9.45 -5.76
C ALA A 197 18.36 -8.10 -6.44
N MET A 198 17.74 -7.02 -5.91
CA MET A 198 18.11 -5.65 -6.24
C MET A 198 19.13 -5.15 -5.22
N ILE A 199 20.35 -4.85 -5.67
CA ILE A 199 21.47 -4.56 -4.76
C ILE A 199 21.85 -3.09 -4.86
N ARG A 200 21.95 -2.41 -3.72
CA ARG A 200 22.34 -0.99 -3.69
C ARG A 200 23.78 -0.85 -4.15
N THR A 201 23.99 -0.06 -5.20
CA THR A 201 25.35 0.31 -5.66
C THR A 201 25.97 1.39 -4.77
N GLY A 202 25.13 2.33 -4.33
CA GLY A 202 25.52 3.44 -3.48
C GLY A 202 24.37 4.42 -3.32
N PHE A 203 24.72 5.59 -2.80
CA PHE A 203 23.78 6.68 -2.60
C PHE A 203 24.49 8.03 -2.63
N ARG A 204 23.73 9.09 -2.92
CA ARG A 204 24.18 10.47 -2.65
C ARG A 204 23.61 10.93 -1.31
N GLY A 205 24.48 11.37 -0.40
CA GLY A 205 24.08 11.77 0.95
C GLY A 205 23.14 12.98 0.96
N TYR A 206 21.99 12.87 1.63
CA TYR A 206 20.95 13.90 1.66
C TYR A 206 21.39 15.24 2.28
N GLY A 207 22.35 15.22 3.21
CA GLY A 207 22.93 16.44 3.80
C GLY A 207 24.27 16.86 3.18
N SER A 208 25.14 15.89 2.87
CA SER A 208 26.52 16.18 2.43
C SER A 208 26.64 16.38 0.92
N GLY A 209 25.68 15.87 0.12
CA GLY A 209 25.77 15.80 -1.34
C GLY A 209 26.85 14.86 -1.86
N LYS A 210 27.57 14.13 -0.99
CA LYS A 210 28.65 13.23 -1.38
C LYS A 210 28.11 11.91 -1.89
N MET A 211 28.73 11.40 -2.95
CA MET A 211 28.58 10.02 -3.40
C MET A 211 29.23 9.07 -2.39
N VAL A 212 28.51 8.01 -2.03
CA VAL A 212 28.97 6.96 -1.10
C VAL A 212 28.64 5.62 -1.73
N ALA A 213 29.66 4.78 -1.95
CA ALA A 213 29.47 3.40 -2.38
C ALA A 213 28.86 2.58 -1.24
N ASP A 214 27.99 1.63 -1.59
CA ASP A 214 27.50 0.67 -0.59
C ASP A 214 28.61 -0.31 -0.23
N GLU A 215 28.89 -0.45 1.08
CA GLU A 215 30.01 -1.26 1.57
C GLU A 215 29.84 -2.76 1.30
N GLU A 216 28.60 -3.24 1.11
CA GLU A 216 28.30 -4.65 0.85
C GLU A 216 27.97 -4.93 -0.63
N PHE A 217 28.02 -3.93 -1.52
CA PHE A 217 27.68 -4.11 -2.93
C PHE A 217 28.42 -5.29 -3.57
N GLU A 218 29.75 -5.34 -3.45
CA GLU A 218 30.57 -6.36 -4.09
C GLU A 218 30.31 -7.75 -3.52
N ASN A 219 30.17 -7.87 -2.19
CA ASN A 219 29.86 -9.14 -1.53
C ASN A 219 28.47 -9.64 -1.94
N ASN A 220 27.49 -8.75 -1.98
CA ASN A 220 26.12 -9.09 -2.36
C ASN A 220 26.00 -9.51 -3.83
N VAL A 221 26.62 -8.76 -4.75
CA VAL A 221 26.55 -9.09 -6.18
C VAL A 221 27.23 -10.42 -6.46
N LYS A 222 28.41 -10.66 -5.88
CA LYS A 222 29.11 -11.94 -6.06
C LYS A 222 28.33 -13.09 -5.43
N GLY A 223 27.88 -12.93 -4.19
CA GLY A 223 27.15 -13.96 -3.47
C GLY A 223 25.84 -14.35 -4.16
N ALA A 224 25.06 -13.38 -4.64
CA ALA A 224 23.84 -13.65 -5.40
C ALA A 224 24.13 -14.41 -6.71
N LEU A 225 25.10 -13.93 -7.50
CA LEU A 225 25.44 -14.54 -8.79
C LEU A 225 26.01 -15.96 -8.64
N GLU A 226 26.87 -16.20 -7.65
CA GLU A 226 27.44 -17.53 -7.36
C GLU A 226 26.36 -18.54 -6.95
N ASN A 227 25.25 -18.07 -6.39
CA ASN A 227 24.10 -18.88 -5.98
C ASN A 227 22.94 -18.87 -6.99
N ASN A 228 23.19 -18.43 -8.23
CA ASN A 228 22.20 -18.40 -9.33
C ASN A 228 20.96 -17.55 -9.04
N ILE A 229 21.12 -16.48 -8.26
CA ILE A 229 20.09 -15.45 -8.05
C ILE A 229 20.37 -14.32 -9.06
N ASP A 230 19.36 -13.93 -9.84
CA ASP A 230 19.51 -12.84 -10.81
C ASP A 230 19.74 -11.50 -10.09
N VAL A 231 20.58 -10.64 -10.67
CA VAL A 231 20.98 -9.37 -10.05
C VAL A 231 20.47 -8.20 -10.86
N GLY A 232 19.82 -7.27 -10.16
CA GLY A 232 19.60 -5.90 -10.56
C GLY A 232 20.23 -4.97 -9.53
N VAL A 233 20.23 -3.68 -9.81
CA VAL A 233 20.85 -2.70 -8.91
C VAL A 233 19.99 -1.47 -8.74
N TYR A 234 20.20 -0.76 -7.63
CA TYR A 234 19.61 0.55 -7.42
C TYR A 234 20.61 1.55 -6.86
N PHE A 235 20.31 2.84 -7.04
CA PHE A 235 21.07 3.95 -6.51
C PHE A 235 20.13 4.98 -5.91
N PHE A 236 20.29 5.28 -4.61
CA PHE A 236 19.49 6.29 -3.92
C PHE A 236 19.98 7.69 -4.28
N SER A 237 19.18 8.41 -5.05
CA SER A 237 19.55 9.72 -5.59
C SER A 237 19.21 10.84 -4.63
N GLN A 238 20.12 11.82 -4.55
CA GLN A 238 19.88 13.13 -3.96
C GLN A 238 20.43 14.24 -4.87
N ALA A 239 20.62 13.99 -6.17
CA ALA A 239 21.15 14.94 -7.12
C ALA A 239 20.29 16.22 -7.15
N THR A 240 20.94 17.38 -7.17
CA THR A 240 20.26 18.68 -7.30
C THR A 240 20.69 19.47 -8.53
N SER A 241 21.41 18.82 -9.44
CA SER A 241 21.82 19.38 -10.73
C SER A 241 22.01 18.26 -11.76
N LYS A 242 22.04 18.63 -13.04
CA LYS A 242 22.38 17.70 -14.13
C LYS A 242 23.78 17.11 -14.00
N ASP A 243 24.74 17.92 -13.54
CA ASP A 243 26.13 17.48 -13.36
C ASP A 243 26.21 16.40 -12.27
N GLU A 244 25.50 16.58 -11.16
CA GLU A 244 25.44 15.56 -10.12
C GLU A 244 24.68 14.31 -10.54
N MET A 245 23.63 14.47 -11.36
CA MET A 245 22.96 13.33 -11.96
C MET A 245 23.92 12.56 -12.89
N GLN A 246 24.74 13.26 -13.67
CA GLN A 246 25.76 12.61 -14.50
C GLN A 246 26.79 11.86 -13.65
N GLU A 247 27.26 12.44 -12.54
CA GLU A 247 28.15 11.75 -11.59
C GLU A 247 27.51 10.46 -11.02
N GLU A 248 26.20 10.49 -10.72
CA GLU A 248 25.48 9.30 -10.24
C GLU A 248 25.38 8.23 -11.33
N ILE A 249 25.06 8.62 -12.56
CA ILE A 249 25.01 7.71 -13.72
C ILE A 249 26.36 7.05 -13.97
N ASP A 250 27.42 7.84 -14.04
CA ASP A 250 28.78 7.37 -14.31
C ASP A 250 29.22 6.39 -13.20
N PHE A 251 28.98 6.75 -11.94
CA PHE A 251 29.27 5.88 -10.80
C PHE A 251 28.55 4.53 -10.90
N VAL A 252 27.24 4.53 -11.16
CA VAL A 252 26.46 3.30 -11.26
C VAL A 252 26.99 2.42 -12.40
N LEU A 253 27.18 2.99 -13.59
CA LEU A 253 27.62 2.24 -14.77
C LEU A 253 29.02 1.67 -14.61
N GLU A 254 29.95 2.42 -14.02
CA GLU A 254 31.31 1.93 -13.71
C GLU A 254 31.27 0.81 -12.67
N THR A 255 30.45 0.96 -11.63
CA THR A 255 30.32 0.01 -10.52
C THR A 255 29.80 -1.35 -11.00
N ILE A 256 28.85 -1.36 -11.93
CA ILE A 256 28.23 -2.60 -12.42
C ILE A 256 28.93 -3.25 -13.60
N ALA A 257 29.78 -2.52 -14.34
CA ALA A 257 30.45 -3.01 -15.55
C ALA A 257 31.17 -4.38 -15.43
N PRO A 258 31.77 -4.75 -14.28
CA PRO A 258 32.41 -6.06 -14.13
C PRO A 258 31.44 -7.24 -13.97
N TYR A 259 30.14 -7.00 -13.76
CA TYR A 259 29.19 -8.01 -13.30
C TYR A 259 28.08 -8.27 -14.32
N LYS A 260 27.47 -9.46 -14.20
CA LYS A 260 26.33 -9.84 -15.02
C LYS A 260 25.04 -9.29 -14.38
N ILE A 261 24.53 -8.20 -14.92
CA ILE A 261 23.27 -7.58 -14.46
C ILE A 261 22.12 -8.06 -15.36
N ASN A 262 21.23 -8.89 -14.81
CA ASN A 262 20.11 -9.52 -15.54
C ASN A 262 18.75 -8.90 -15.20
N CYS A 263 18.68 -8.11 -14.13
CA CYS A 263 17.50 -7.34 -13.75
C CYS A 263 17.76 -5.83 -13.96
N PRO A 264 16.76 -4.96 -13.76
CA PRO A 264 16.88 -3.54 -14.05
C PRO A 264 17.97 -2.80 -13.27
N VAL A 265 18.38 -1.66 -13.82
CA VAL A 265 19.22 -0.65 -13.15
C VAL A 265 18.30 0.50 -12.76
N VAL A 266 18.20 0.75 -11.45
CA VAL A 266 17.13 1.55 -10.87
C VAL A 266 17.66 2.86 -10.31
N ILE A 267 16.95 3.95 -10.59
CA ILE A 267 17.06 5.18 -9.81
C ILE A 267 16.01 5.18 -8.70
N ASP A 268 16.47 5.31 -7.47
CA ASP A 268 15.65 5.34 -6.27
C ASP A 268 15.39 6.80 -5.87
N ILE A 269 14.12 7.18 -5.93
CA ILE A 269 13.61 8.51 -5.60
C ILE A 269 12.69 8.41 -4.40
N GLU A 270 13.11 9.02 -3.29
CA GLU A 270 12.29 9.17 -2.11
C GLU A 270 12.33 10.58 -1.54
N LYS A 271 11.23 10.95 -0.88
CA LYS A 271 11.22 12.09 0.03
C LYS A 271 11.94 11.71 1.31
N VAL A 272 12.97 12.46 1.66
CA VAL A 272 13.60 12.35 2.98
C VAL A 272 12.78 13.15 4.01
N ASP A 273 12.64 12.64 5.23
CA ASP A 273 11.85 13.33 6.26
C ASP A 273 12.51 14.61 6.80
N ASP A 274 13.83 14.68 6.72
CA ASP A 274 14.58 15.90 7.00
C ASP A 274 14.25 16.97 5.94
N SER A 275 13.66 18.09 6.37
CA SER A 275 13.31 19.20 5.48
C SER A 275 14.54 19.91 4.88
N SER A 276 15.71 19.72 5.48
CA SER A 276 16.99 20.22 4.95
C SER A 276 17.64 19.27 3.95
N ALA A 277 17.07 18.09 3.72
CA ALA A 277 17.56 17.15 2.71
C ALA A 277 17.54 17.82 1.33
N ARG A 278 18.70 17.84 0.69
CA ARG A 278 18.92 18.56 -0.57
C ARG A 278 18.02 18.08 -1.71
N GLY A 279 17.72 16.78 -1.77
CA GLY A 279 16.84 16.23 -2.80
C GLY A 279 15.40 16.73 -2.70
N ASN A 280 14.98 17.23 -1.52
CA ASN A 280 13.66 17.82 -1.32
C ASN A 280 13.56 19.26 -1.84
N THR A 281 14.68 19.93 -2.16
CA THR A 281 14.68 21.35 -2.52
C THR A 281 14.52 21.62 -4.01
N ILE A 282 14.67 20.60 -4.86
CA ILE A 282 14.48 20.73 -6.31
C ILE A 282 13.02 20.58 -6.72
N SER A 283 12.67 21.22 -7.84
CA SER A 283 11.31 21.19 -8.38
C SER A 283 10.94 19.79 -8.92
N LYS A 284 9.64 19.56 -9.11
CA LYS A 284 9.13 18.34 -9.76
C LYS A 284 9.71 18.20 -11.18
N GLU A 285 9.79 19.30 -11.91
CA GLU A 285 10.28 19.36 -13.29
C GLU A 285 11.79 19.07 -13.35
N GLU A 286 12.59 19.68 -12.49
CA GLU A 286 14.03 19.40 -12.39
C GLU A 286 14.28 17.91 -12.08
N ARG A 287 13.57 17.37 -11.08
CA ARG A 287 13.70 15.96 -10.70
C ARG A 287 13.30 15.02 -11.85
N THR A 288 12.21 15.33 -12.54
CA THR A 288 11.74 14.56 -13.71
C THR A 288 12.80 14.56 -14.82
N GLU A 289 13.40 15.72 -15.11
CA GLU A 289 14.47 15.83 -16.09
C GLU A 289 15.69 14.99 -15.73
N TYR A 290 16.08 14.95 -14.45
CA TYR A 290 17.24 14.17 -13.99
C TYR A 290 16.96 12.67 -14.04
N VAL A 291 15.77 12.24 -13.60
CA VAL A 291 15.34 10.85 -13.70
C VAL A 291 15.29 10.39 -15.16
N LYS A 292 14.78 11.23 -16.07
CA LYS A 292 14.79 10.95 -17.49
C LYS A 292 16.20 10.78 -18.04
N LEU A 293 17.12 11.68 -17.67
CA LEU A 293 18.53 11.61 -18.06
C LEU A 293 19.18 10.30 -17.60
N PHE A 294 18.94 9.89 -16.35
CA PHE A 294 19.41 8.61 -15.82
C PHE A 294 18.89 7.44 -16.66
N CYS A 295 17.58 7.38 -16.86
CA CYS A 295 16.95 6.26 -17.55
C CYS A 295 17.41 6.16 -19.01
N ASP A 296 17.56 7.29 -19.71
CA ASP A 296 18.02 7.34 -21.10
C ASP A 296 19.46 6.81 -21.23
N GLN A 297 20.37 7.21 -20.34
CA GLN A 297 21.77 6.76 -20.41
C GLN A 297 21.94 5.29 -20.01
N VAL A 298 21.21 4.83 -19.00
CA VAL A 298 21.16 3.41 -18.63
C VAL A 298 20.69 2.55 -19.81
N LYS A 299 19.65 3.00 -20.52
CA LYS A 299 19.13 2.37 -21.74
C LYS A 299 20.15 2.38 -22.87
N GLU A 300 20.85 3.50 -23.10
CA GLU A 300 21.90 3.61 -24.11
C GLU A 300 23.06 2.63 -23.87
N LYS A 301 23.36 2.33 -22.60
CA LYS A 301 24.37 1.34 -22.21
C LYS A 301 23.91 -0.11 -22.30
N GLY A 302 22.67 -0.34 -22.74
CA GLY A 302 22.12 -1.68 -22.98
C GLY A 302 21.49 -2.33 -21.74
N TYR A 303 21.29 -1.57 -20.66
CA TYR A 303 20.56 -2.04 -19.47
C TYR A 303 19.09 -1.61 -19.54
N THR A 304 18.24 -2.29 -18.77
CA THR A 304 16.83 -1.87 -18.59
C THR A 304 16.77 -0.82 -17.48
N PRO A 305 16.43 0.45 -17.77
CA PRO A 305 16.20 1.45 -16.74
C PRO A 305 14.87 1.21 -16.03
N MET A 306 14.79 1.60 -14.77
CA MET A 306 13.56 1.55 -13.99
C MET A 306 13.57 2.62 -12.90
N ILE A 307 12.40 3.10 -12.53
CA ILE A 307 12.21 4.14 -11.51
C ILE A 307 11.59 3.50 -10.28
N TYR A 308 12.25 3.65 -9.13
CA TYR A 308 11.67 3.25 -7.86
C TYR A 308 11.01 4.44 -7.14
N GLY A 309 9.87 4.17 -6.50
CA GLY A 309 9.25 5.12 -5.59
C GLY A 309 7.93 4.63 -4.99
N ASN A 310 7.57 5.21 -3.85
CA ASN A 310 6.23 5.07 -3.28
C ASN A 310 5.23 6.05 -3.93
N THR A 311 3.95 6.01 -3.50
CA THR A 311 2.90 6.88 -4.07
C THR A 311 3.25 8.36 -4.02
N TYR A 312 3.84 8.85 -2.92
CA TYR A 312 4.23 10.25 -2.82
C TYR A 312 5.35 10.57 -3.81
N SER A 313 6.37 9.72 -3.89
CA SER A 313 7.53 9.96 -4.74
C SER A 313 7.16 9.97 -6.23
N LEU A 314 6.33 9.03 -6.66
CA LEU A 314 5.92 8.95 -8.06
C LEU A 314 4.96 10.08 -8.47
N PHE A 315 4.09 10.57 -7.58
CA PHE A 315 3.05 11.54 -7.97
C PHE A 315 3.29 12.97 -7.48
N ALA A 316 3.87 13.15 -6.29
CA ALA A 316 4.19 14.48 -5.77
C ALA A 316 5.54 14.98 -6.30
N MET A 317 6.52 14.09 -6.52
CA MET A 317 7.90 14.49 -6.82
C MET A 317 8.27 14.38 -8.30
N LEU A 318 7.51 13.62 -9.11
CA LEU A 318 7.78 13.37 -10.53
C LEU A 318 6.58 13.71 -11.41
N ASN A 319 6.84 14.00 -12.68
CA ASN A 319 5.84 14.02 -13.74
C ASN A 319 5.88 12.67 -14.48
N MET A 320 4.97 11.75 -14.13
CA MET A 320 4.96 10.40 -14.70
C MET A 320 4.53 10.36 -16.17
N ASP A 321 3.82 11.36 -16.69
CA ASP A 321 3.49 11.42 -18.11
C ASP A 321 4.76 11.55 -18.97
N GLU A 322 5.75 12.29 -18.51
CA GLU A 322 7.06 12.44 -19.20
C GLU A 322 7.96 11.21 -19.06
N LEU A 323 7.65 10.33 -18.09
CA LEU A 323 8.42 9.13 -17.76
C LEU A 323 7.70 7.84 -18.15
N ALA A 324 6.59 7.93 -18.90
CA ALA A 324 5.69 6.82 -19.22
C ALA A 324 6.33 5.68 -20.02
N GLU A 325 7.50 5.89 -20.62
CA GLU A 325 8.24 4.86 -21.36
C GLU A 325 9.09 3.94 -20.46
N TYR A 326 9.32 4.30 -19.20
CA TYR A 326 10.19 3.56 -18.30
C TYR A 326 9.40 2.67 -17.34
N ASP A 327 10.01 1.55 -16.98
CA ASP A 327 9.44 0.62 -16.02
C ASP A 327 9.43 1.23 -14.60
N VAL A 328 8.45 0.84 -13.79
CA VAL A 328 8.30 1.30 -12.40
C VAL A 328 8.46 0.13 -11.42
N TRP A 329 9.26 0.36 -10.39
CA TRP A 329 9.31 -0.41 -9.16
C TRP A 329 8.54 0.34 -8.06
N TYR A 330 7.34 -0.13 -7.76
CA TYR A 330 6.41 0.58 -6.89
C TYR A 330 6.50 0.08 -5.45
N ALA A 331 6.75 0.96 -4.50
CA ALA A 331 6.71 0.64 -3.06
C ALA A 331 5.33 0.90 -2.46
N PHE A 332 4.66 -0.19 -2.05
CA PHE A 332 3.35 -0.10 -1.42
C PHE A 332 3.04 -1.33 -0.56
N TYR A 333 3.16 -1.18 0.76
CA TYR A 333 3.06 -2.29 1.70
C TYR A 333 1.60 -2.65 2.01
N SER A 334 0.96 -3.36 1.08
CA SER A 334 -0.45 -3.77 1.15
C SER A 334 -0.63 -5.18 0.60
N SER A 335 -1.88 -5.67 0.54
CA SER A 335 -2.24 -6.92 -0.12
C SER A 335 -2.63 -6.75 -1.59
N TYR A 336 -2.57 -5.52 -2.11
CA TYR A 336 -2.93 -5.20 -3.48
C TYR A 336 -2.06 -4.04 -4.00
N ILE A 337 -2.00 -3.89 -5.32
CA ILE A 337 -1.28 -2.81 -5.99
C ILE A 337 -2.24 -1.61 -6.16
N TYR A 338 -1.91 -0.49 -5.53
CA TYR A 338 -2.70 0.75 -5.67
C TYR A 338 -2.33 1.57 -6.91
N TYR A 339 -1.11 1.44 -7.41
CA TYR A 339 -0.65 2.17 -8.59
C TYR A 339 -1.53 1.81 -9.80
N PRO A 340 -2.13 2.79 -10.52
CA PRO A 340 -3.09 2.51 -11.60
C PRO A 340 -2.41 2.15 -12.93
N TYR A 341 -1.11 2.40 -13.07
CA TYR A 341 -0.37 2.19 -14.30
C TYR A 341 0.38 0.85 -14.31
N LYS A 342 0.86 0.44 -15.49
CA LYS A 342 1.74 -0.73 -15.60
C LYS A 342 2.88 -0.59 -14.58
N VAL A 343 3.09 -1.67 -13.84
CA VAL A 343 4.13 -1.79 -12.82
C VAL A 343 4.92 -3.05 -13.15
N ARG A 344 6.25 -2.92 -13.14
CA ARG A 344 7.15 -4.01 -13.50
C ARG A 344 7.68 -4.71 -12.26
N MET A 345 7.76 -4.01 -11.13
CA MET A 345 8.13 -4.60 -9.84
C MET A 345 7.31 -3.97 -8.72
N TRP A 346 6.90 -4.77 -7.73
CA TRP A 346 6.18 -4.29 -6.55
C TRP A 346 6.93 -4.69 -5.28
N GLN A 347 7.33 -3.69 -4.47
CA GLN A 347 7.82 -3.91 -3.10
C GLN A 347 6.62 -3.92 -2.16
N TYR A 348 6.33 -5.09 -1.61
CA TYR A 348 5.10 -5.35 -0.84
C TYR A 348 5.35 -5.52 0.66
N SER A 349 6.61 -5.62 1.08
CA SER A 349 6.98 -5.73 2.50
C SER A 349 8.37 -5.18 2.76
N GLU A 350 8.57 -4.64 3.97
CA GLU A 350 9.87 -4.24 4.54
C GLU A 350 10.22 -5.07 5.80
N LYS A 351 9.43 -6.10 6.10
CA LYS A 351 9.40 -6.76 7.43
C LYS A 351 9.58 -8.27 7.36
N PHE A 352 10.05 -8.78 6.23
CA PHE A 352 10.18 -10.21 6.02
C PHE A 352 11.44 -10.76 6.69
N GLU A 353 11.40 -12.02 7.10
CA GLU A 353 12.57 -12.75 7.59
C GLU A 353 12.91 -13.80 6.54
N VAL A 354 14.11 -13.71 5.97
CA VAL A 354 14.60 -14.66 4.96
C VAL A 354 15.79 -15.42 5.55
N PRO A 355 15.76 -16.76 5.57
CA PRO A 355 16.92 -17.55 6.00
C PRO A 355 18.20 -17.12 5.29
N GLY A 356 19.25 -16.85 6.07
CA GLY A 356 20.53 -16.35 5.57
C GLY A 356 20.72 -14.84 5.67
N ILE A 357 19.67 -14.10 6.05
CA ILE A 357 19.74 -12.66 6.32
C ILE A 357 19.38 -12.40 7.78
N ASP A 358 20.26 -11.70 8.50
CA ASP A 358 19.97 -11.28 9.86
C ASP A 358 19.06 -10.04 9.86
N GLY A 359 17.91 -10.15 10.51
CA GLY A 359 16.95 -9.04 10.63
C GLY A 359 15.88 -9.04 9.54
N LYS A 360 15.36 -7.85 9.24
CA LYS A 360 14.28 -7.67 8.27
C LYS A 360 14.83 -7.34 6.89
N VAL A 361 14.18 -7.88 5.86
CA VAL A 361 14.49 -7.61 4.47
C VAL A 361 13.24 -7.23 3.69
N ASP A 362 13.46 -6.40 2.69
CA ASP A 362 12.43 -5.90 1.80
C ASP A 362 12.12 -6.96 0.73
N MET A 363 10.83 -7.15 0.47
CA MET A 363 10.32 -8.19 -0.43
C MET A 363 9.66 -7.60 -1.65
N ASN A 364 10.04 -8.18 -2.78
CA ASN A 364 9.65 -7.74 -4.10
C ASN A 364 9.04 -8.87 -4.91
N VAL A 365 8.19 -8.49 -5.86
CA VAL A 365 7.76 -9.37 -6.95
C VAL A 365 7.98 -8.67 -8.29
N ILE A 366 8.69 -9.32 -9.21
CA ILE A 366 8.74 -8.92 -10.62
C ILE A 366 7.44 -9.40 -11.28
N ILE A 367 6.81 -8.49 -12.00
CA ILE A 367 5.54 -8.70 -12.70
C ILE A 367 5.84 -8.85 -14.19
N PRO A 368 5.48 -9.97 -14.86
CA PRO A 368 5.74 -10.17 -16.28
C PRO A 368 5.04 -9.13 -17.17
N ASN A 369 5.60 -8.89 -18.35
CA ASN A 369 5.17 -7.84 -19.29
C ASN A 369 3.82 -8.09 -19.97
#